data_AF-A0A6B2EHC4-F1
#
_entry.id   AF-A0A6B2EHC4-F1
#
_cell.length_a   1.000
_cell.length_b   1.000
_cell.length_c   1.000
_cell.angle_alpha   90.00
_cell.angle_beta   90.00
_cell.angle_gamma   90.00
#
_symmetry.space_group_name_H-M   'P 1'
#
loop_
_entity.id
_entity.type
_entity.pdbx_description
1 polymer ?
#
loop_
_entity_poly.entity_id
_entity_poly.type
_entity_poly.pdbx_seq_one_letter_code
_entity_poly.pdbx_strand_id
1 'polypeptide(L)'
;MQKWFRISLLLCVFGFLKEIRPSEPFVTNFLLGNWRNVTEEQVNRDVYPVGTYSYAAQLIIVFLITDFLKYKPLILVLGISGVAVWSLLLWTETLEALQVAEVLYGTYLATEVAYFTYIYAKVEKEHYSKVTS
;
A
#
# COMPACT_ATOMS: atom_id res chain seq x y z
N MET A 1 -6.82 -25.74 -16.69
CA MET A 1 -6.39 -25.15 -15.40
C MET A 1 -7.61 -24.84 -14.56
N GLN A 2 -7.68 -25.37 -13.34
CA GLN A 2 -8.77 -25.07 -12.41
C GLN A 2 -8.83 -23.55 -12.11
N LYS A 3 -10.03 -23.01 -11.91
CA LYS A 3 -10.27 -21.56 -11.76
C LYS A 3 -9.50 -20.95 -10.57
N TRP A 4 -9.34 -21.70 -9.49
CA TRP A 4 -8.57 -21.27 -8.30
C TRP A 4 -7.09 -21.06 -8.63
N PHE A 5 -6.48 -21.97 -9.40
CA PHE A 5 -5.06 -21.88 -9.77
C PHE A 5 -4.75 -20.60 -10.55
N ARG A 6 -5.62 -20.22 -11.49
CA ARG A 6 -5.46 -18.96 -12.25
C ARG A 6 -5.57 -17.73 -11.35
N ILE A 7 -6.49 -17.73 -10.38
CA ILE A 7 -6.67 -16.60 -9.45
C ILE A 7 -5.47 -16.51 -8.51
N SER A 8 -5.03 -17.63 -7.92
CA SER A 8 -3.85 -17.68 -7.06
C SER A 8 -2.60 -17.21 -7.80
N LEU A 9 -2.36 -17.69 -9.01
CA LEU A 9 -1.20 -17.25 -9.82
C LEU A 9 -1.23 -15.74 -10.08
N LEU A 10 -2.39 -15.18 -10.46
CA LEU A 10 -2.53 -13.74 -10.70
C LEU A 10 -2.28 -12.92 -9.43
N LEU A 11 -2.80 -13.36 -8.29
CA LEU A 11 -2.55 -12.71 -7.01
C LEU A 11 -1.07 -12.80 -6.64
N CYS A 12 -0.44 -13.97 -6.71
CA CYS A 12 0.98 -14.14 -6.42
C CYS A 12 1.87 -13.25 -7.29
N VAL A 13 1.62 -13.17 -8.61
CA VAL A 13 2.37 -12.28 -9.51
C VAL A 13 2.13 -10.81 -9.14
N PHE A 14 0.89 -10.42 -8.87
CA PHE A 14 0.58 -9.05 -8.45
C PHE A 14 1.26 -8.70 -7.12
N GLY A 15 1.19 -9.57 -6.12
CA GLY A 15 1.87 -9.41 -4.83
C GLY A 15 3.38 -9.32 -5.00
N PHE A 16 3.98 -10.19 -5.80
CA PHE A 16 5.41 -10.15 -6.09
C PHE A 16 5.83 -8.80 -6.70
N LEU A 17 5.12 -8.34 -7.73
CA LEU A 17 5.43 -7.05 -8.38
C LEU A 17 5.22 -5.87 -7.44
N LYS A 18 4.17 -5.92 -6.61
CA LYS A 18 3.83 -4.92 -5.61
C LYS A 18 4.89 -4.83 -4.49
N GLU A 19 5.42 -5.96 -4.05
CA GLU A 19 6.42 -6.00 -2.96
C GLU A 19 7.83 -5.63 -3.42
N ILE A 20 8.09 -5.59 -4.73
CA ILE A 20 9.37 -5.07 -5.26
C ILE A 20 9.38 -3.54 -5.10
N ARG A 21 9.86 -3.10 -3.93
CA ARG A 21 9.94 -1.69 -3.54
C ARG A 21 11.38 -1.30 -3.19
N PRO A 22 12.34 -1.40 -4.12
CA PRO A 22 13.75 -1.10 -3.85
C PRO A 22 13.99 0.37 -3.49
N SER A 23 13.02 1.26 -3.78
CA SER A 23 13.10 2.68 -3.47
C SER A 23 12.82 3.00 -2.00
N GLU A 24 12.03 2.20 -1.28
CA GLU A 24 11.63 2.44 0.11
C GLU A 24 12.80 2.79 1.06
N PRO A 25 13.92 2.02 1.10
CA PRO A 25 15.03 2.34 1.99
C PRO A 25 15.72 3.68 1.67
N PHE A 26 15.48 4.25 0.48
CA PHE A 26 16.08 5.51 0.03
C PHE A 26 15.10 6.69 0.09
N VAL A 27 13.83 6.48 0.45
CA VAL A 27 12.81 7.55 0.44
C VAL A 27 13.21 8.72 1.33
N THR A 28 13.68 8.49 2.56
CA THR A 28 14.13 9.58 3.45
C THR A 28 15.23 10.42 2.80
N ASN A 29 16.25 9.75 2.24
CA ASN A 29 17.36 10.44 1.56
C ASN A 29 16.88 11.19 0.30
N PHE A 30 15.92 10.63 -0.41
CA PHE A 30 15.28 11.26 -1.55
C PHE A 30 14.55 12.54 -1.13
N LEU A 31 13.72 12.48 -0.08
CA LEU A 31 12.97 13.63 0.44
C LEU A 31 13.86 14.77 0.94
N LEU A 32 15.02 14.43 1.52
CA LEU A 32 16.01 15.40 2.02
C LEU A 32 17.00 15.87 0.94
N GLY A 33 16.82 15.46 -0.31
CA GLY A 33 17.68 15.91 -1.40
C GLY A 33 17.54 17.40 -1.68
N ASN A 34 18.59 18.01 -2.23
CA ASN A 34 18.68 19.45 -2.54
C ASN A 34 17.60 19.99 -3.51
N TRP A 35 16.78 19.11 -4.07
CA TRP A 35 15.69 19.41 -5.00
C TRP A 35 14.35 19.67 -4.28
N ARG A 36 14.24 19.35 -2.99
CA ARG A 36 13.11 19.72 -2.14
C ARG A 36 13.55 20.72 -1.08
N ASN A 37 12.73 21.75 -0.86
CA ASN A 37 12.91 22.72 0.22
C ASN A 37 12.23 22.24 1.51
N VAL A 38 12.62 21.06 2.03
CA VAL A 38 12.06 20.48 3.26
C VAL A 38 13.18 20.13 4.23
N THR A 39 13.00 20.43 5.52
CA THR A 39 14.01 20.11 6.54
C THR A 39 13.82 18.70 7.10
N GLU A 40 14.89 18.14 7.65
CA GLU A 40 14.84 16.84 8.34
C GLU A 40 13.83 16.83 9.50
N GLU A 41 13.72 17.93 10.25
CA GLU A 41 12.75 18.04 11.32
C GLU A 41 11.30 17.99 10.81
N GLN A 42 11.00 18.67 9.69
CA GLN A 42 9.68 18.63 9.07
C GLN A 42 9.31 17.23 8.58
N VAL A 43 10.24 16.52 7.93
CA VAL A 43 9.98 15.14 7.48
C VAL A 43 9.66 14.24 8.68
N ASN A 44 10.46 14.32 9.75
CA ASN A 44 10.31 13.44 10.90
C ASN A 44 9.10 13.77 11.78
N ARG A 45 8.68 15.05 11.87
CA ARG A 45 7.61 15.49 12.78
C ARG A 45 6.28 15.74 12.09
N ASP A 46 6.30 16.16 10.83
CA ASP A 46 5.10 16.62 10.12
C ASP A 46 4.70 15.69 8.97
N VAL A 47 5.60 14.86 8.45
CA VAL A 47 5.32 13.95 7.31
C VAL A 47 5.08 12.52 7.80
N TYR A 48 6.09 11.86 8.40
CA TYR A 48 5.95 10.46 8.83
C TYR A 48 4.85 10.20 9.87
N PRO A 49 4.61 11.08 10.85
CA PRO A 49 3.50 10.88 11.78
C PRO A 49 2.14 10.93 11.08
N VAL A 50 1.97 11.78 10.06
CA VAL A 50 0.73 11.86 9.30
C VAL A 50 0.42 10.51 8.64
N GLY A 51 1.39 9.91 7.96
CA GLY A 51 1.22 8.59 7.34
C GLY A 51 0.91 7.48 8.35
N THR A 52 1.60 7.49 9.49
CA THR A 52 1.40 6.49 10.55
C THR A 52 0.00 6.59 11.18
N TYR A 53 -0.43 7.80 11.54
CA TYR A 53 -1.74 8.00 12.16
C TYR A 53 -2.88 7.85 11.15
N SER A 54 -2.69 8.28 9.90
CA SER A 54 -3.68 8.06 8.84
C SER A 54 -3.88 6.57 8.58
N TYR A 55 -2.78 5.80 8.50
CA TYR A 55 -2.85 4.34 8.35
C TYR A 55 -3.65 3.70 9.49
N ALA A 56 -3.36 4.06 10.75
CA ALA A 56 -4.07 3.54 11.91
C ALA A 56 -5.58 3.82 11.85
N ALA A 57 -5.99 5.04 11.47
CA ALA A 57 -7.39 5.40 11.32
C ALA A 57 -8.05 4.66 10.14
N GLN A 58 -7.35 4.58 9.00
CA GLN A 58 -7.83 3.94 7.79
C GLN A 58 -7.95 2.43 7.93
N LEU A 59 -7.15 1.77 8.76
CA LEU A 59 -7.31 0.34 9.06
C LEU A 59 -8.70 0.01 9.57
N ILE A 60 -9.25 0.81 10.48
CA ILE A 60 -10.61 0.61 11.03
C ILE A 60 -11.64 0.71 9.90
N ILE A 61 -11.49 1.73 9.04
CA ILE A 61 -12.40 1.98 7.92
C ILE A 61 -12.33 0.84 6.90
N VAL A 62 -11.11 0.47 6.47
CA VAL A 62 -10.89 -0.59 5.50
C VAL A 62 -11.40 -1.91 6.03
N PHE A 63 -11.17 -2.23 7.30
CA PHE A 63 -11.71 -3.44 7.94
C PHE A 63 -13.23 -3.54 7.79
N LEU A 64 -13.98 -2.48 8.14
CA LEU A 64 -15.44 -2.44 8.02
C LEU A 64 -15.92 -2.53 6.57
N ILE A 65 -15.24 -1.84 5.66
CA ILE A 65 -15.61 -1.80 4.23
C ILE A 65 -15.29 -3.14 3.54
N THR A 66 -14.25 -3.85 3.97
CA THR A 66 -13.83 -5.12 3.37
C THR A 66 -14.95 -6.16 3.42
N ASP A 67 -15.66 -6.23 4.55
CA ASP A 67 -16.80 -7.13 4.74
C ASP A 67 -17.98 -6.78 3.82
N PHE A 68 -18.19 -5.49 3.55
CA PHE A 68 -19.28 -5.00 2.70
C PHE A 68 -18.99 -5.15 1.19
N LEU A 69 -17.79 -4.76 0.74
CA LEU A 69 -17.45 -4.62 -0.68
C LEU A 69 -16.87 -5.88 -1.35
N LYS A 70 -16.71 -7.00 -0.62
CA LYS A 70 -16.23 -8.28 -1.16
C LYS A 70 -14.88 -8.19 -1.90
N TYR A 71 -13.86 -7.66 -1.21
CA TYR A 71 -12.41 -7.67 -1.51
C TYR A 71 -11.91 -7.11 -2.86
N LYS A 72 -12.57 -7.37 -4.00
CA LYS A 72 -12.11 -6.95 -5.34
C LYS A 72 -11.95 -5.43 -5.49
N PRO A 73 -12.88 -4.58 -5.04
CA PRO A 73 -12.71 -3.14 -5.15
C PRO A 73 -11.50 -2.64 -4.35
N LEU A 74 -11.18 -3.29 -3.23
CA LEU A 74 -10.05 -2.89 -2.38
C LEU A 74 -8.71 -3.18 -3.05
N ILE A 75 -8.61 -4.25 -3.85
CA ILE A 75 -7.41 -4.54 -4.66
C ILE A 75 -7.21 -3.45 -5.74
N LEU A 76 -8.30 -2.92 -6.31
CA LEU A 76 -8.19 -1.80 -7.25
C LEU A 76 -7.74 -0.51 -6.55
N VAL A 77 -8.31 -0.21 -5.38
CA VAL A 77 -7.90 0.94 -4.56
C VAL A 77 -6.42 0.83 -4.20
N LEU A 78 -5.96 -0.35 -3.79
CA LEU A 78 -4.55 -0.64 -3.51
C LEU A 78 -3.64 -0.29 -4.69
N GLY A 79 -3.98 -0.74 -5.91
CA GLY A 79 -3.19 -0.43 -7.10
C GLY A 79 -3.16 1.07 -7.42
N ILE A 80 -4.31 1.73 -7.36
CA ILE A 80 -4.45 3.16 -7.66
C ILE A 80 -3.73 4.02 -6.62
N SER A 81 -3.88 3.70 -5.33
CA SER A 81 -3.21 4.45 -4.26
C SER A 81 -1.70 4.32 -4.35
N GLY A 82 -1.19 3.13 -4.68
CA GLY A 82 0.23 2.92 -4.95
C GLY A 82 0.73 3.86 -6.05
N VAL A 83 0.14 3.79 -7.25
CA VAL A 83 0.51 4.65 -8.38
C VAL A 83 0.46 6.13 -7.99
N ALA A 84 -0.60 6.56 -7.29
CA ALA A 84 -0.73 7.94 -6.83
C ALA A 84 0.40 8.38 -5.88
N VAL A 85 0.80 7.53 -4.92
CA VAL A 85 1.90 7.83 -3.99
C VAL A 85 3.21 8.05 -4.75
N TRP A 86 3.62 7.09 -5.58
CA TRP A 86 4.88 7.20 -6.32
C TRP A 86 4.86 8.35 -7.33
N SER A 87 3.71 8.62 -7.96
CA SER A 87 3.53 9.81 -8.80
C SER A 87 3.70 11.13 -8.03
N LEU A 88 3.08 11.24 -6.85
CA LEU A 88 3.21 12.44 -6.02
C LEU A 88 4.63 12.64 -5.50
N LEU A 89 5.32 11.57 -5.11
CA LEU A 89 6.71 11.63 -4.69
C LEU A 89 7.65 12.19 -5.79
N LEU A 90 7.36 11.90 -7.06
CA LEU A 90 8.17 12.36 -8.19
C LEU A 90 7.86 13.79 -8.63
N TRP A 91 6.60 14.23 -8.56
CA TRP A 91 6.17 15.49 -9.19
C TRP A 91 5.86 16.63 -8.23
N THR A 92 5.84 16.38 -6.92
CA THR A 92 5.54 17.42 -5.93
C THR A 92 6.77 17.74 -5.11
N GLU A 93 6.88 18.98 -4.63
CA GLU A 93 8.02 19.43 -3.81
C GLU A 93 7.59 20.01 -2.46
N THR A 94 6.32 20.37 -2.32
CA THR A 94 5.76 21.05 -1.14
C THR A 94 5.51 20.10 0.02
N LEU A 95 5.61 20.61 1.25
CA LEU A 95 5.31 19.86 2.49
C LEU A 95 3.89 19.31 2.53
N GLU A 96 2.89 20.11 2.16
CA GLU A 96 1.48 19.68 2.16
C GLU A 96 1.24 18.51 1.20
N ALA A 97 1.85 18.55 0.01
CA ALA A 97 1.77 17.45 -0.93
C ALA A 97 2.42 16.17 -0.41
N LEU A 98 3.48 16.27 0.40
CA LEU A 98 4.06 15.11 1.09
C LEU A 98 3.12 14.54 2.14
N GLN A 99 2.45 15.38 2.92
CA GLN A 99 1.43 14.93 3.86
C GLN A 99 0.28 14.21 3.15
N VAL A 100 -0.18 14.74 2.02
CA VAL A 100 -1.19 14.07 1.18
C VAL A 100 -0.67 12.74 0.62
N ALA A 101 0.59 12.68 0.17
CA ALA A 101 1.21 11.46 -0.30
C ALA A 101 1.28 10.40 0.82
N GLU A 102 1.61 10.80 2.06
CA GLU A 102 1.61 9.92 3.23
C GLU A 102 0.20 9.41 3.60
N VAL A 103 -0.84 10.23 3.47
CA VAL A 103 -2.23 9.79 3.67
C VAL A 103 -2.65 8.74 2.62
N LEU A 104 -2.24 8.93 1.37
CA LEU A 104 -2.46 7.96 0.30
C LEU A 104 -1.62 6.69 0.51
N TYR A 105 -0.41 6.83 1.06
CA TYR A 105 0.43 5.71 1.43
C TYR A 105 -0.17 4.90 2.59
N GLY A 106 -0.75 5.58 3.59
CA GLY A 106 -1.56 4.93 4.61
C GLY A 106 -2.75 4.15 4.02
N THR A 107 -3.39 4.69 2.98
CA THR A 107 -4.49 4.00 2.28
C THR A 107 -3.99 2.74 1.57
N TYR A 108 -2.82 2.85 0.94
CA TYR A 108 -2.14 1.72 0.29
C TYR A 108 -1.82 0.62 1.31
N LEU A 109 -1.23 0.95 2.46
CA LEU A 109 -0.95 -0.02 3.51
C LEU A 109 -2.22 -0.61 4.14
N ALA A 110 -3.26 0.20 4.37
CA ALA A 110 -4.52 -0.29 4.93
C ALA A 110 -5.22 -1.30 4.00
N THR A 111 -5.22 -1.02 2.70
CA THR A 111 -5.83 -1.91 1.69
C THR A 111 -5.00 -3.17 1.40
N GLU A 112 -3.71 -3.18 1.72
CA GLU A 112 -2.83 -4.35 1.62
C GLU A 112 -3.28 -5.49 2.55
N VAL A 113 -3.78 -5.16 3.75
CA VAL A 113 -4.32 -6.17 4.69
C VAL A 113 -5.53 -6.90 4.08
N ALA A 114 -6.38 -6.18 3.35
CA ALA A 114 -7.52 -6.75 2.63
C ALA A 114 -7.07 -7.65 1.45
N TYR A 115 -5.94 -7.33 0.82
CA TYR A 115 -5.36 -8.16 -0.22
C TYR A 115 -4.87 -9.51 0.33
N PHE A 116 -4.14 -9.53 1.45
CA PHE A 116 -3.68 -10.78 2.06
C PHE A 116 -4.85 -11.66 2.53
N THR A 117 -5.87 -11.08 3.16
CA THR A 117 -7.06 -11.82 3.58
C THR A 117 -7.85 -12.41 2.40
N TYR A 118 -7.87 -11.73 1.24
CA TYR A 118 -8.49 -12.26 0.02
C TYR A 118 -7.80 -13.52 -0.52
N ILE A 119 -6.47 -13.62 -0.41
CA ILE A 119 -5.72 -14.83 -0.82
C ILE A 119 -6.22 -16.03 -0.01
N TYR A 120 -6.33 -15.90 1.31
CA TYR A 120 -6.85 -16.96 2.17
C TYR A 120 -8.33 -17.27 1.90
N ALA A 121 -9.16 -16.26 1.62
CA ALA A 121 -10.57 -16.47 1.32
C ALA A 121 -10.85 -17.21 0.00
N LYS A 122 -9.89 -17.23 -0.94
CA LYS A 122 -10.04 -17.87 -2.26
C LYS A 122 -9.30 -19.18 -2.44
N VAL A 123 -8.41 -19.53 -1.51
CA VAL A 123 -7.68 -20.79 -1.51
C VAL A 123 -8.40 -21.77 -0.59
N GLU A 124 -8.71 -22.97 -1.07
CA GLU A 124 -9.27 -24.04 -0.22
C GLU A 124 -8.27 -24.42 0.88
N LYS A 125 -8.76 -24.72 2.09
CA LYS A 125 -7.92 -25.01 3.27
C LYS A 125 -6.85 -26.09 3.03
N GLU A 126 -7.14 -27.05 2.14
CA GLU A 126 -6.23 -28.14 1.73
C GLU A 126 -5.00 -27.66 0.94
N HIS A 127 -4.96 -26.41 0.51
CA HIS A 127 -3.88 -25.85 -0.30
C HIS A 127 -3.13 -24.70 0.38
N TYR A 128 -3.50 -24.28 1.60
CA TYR A 128 -2.83 -23.17 2.29
C TYR A 128 -1.31 -23.34 2.37
N SER A 129 -0.81 -24.53 2.73
CA SER A 129 0.63 -24.82 2.79
C SER A 129 1.36 -24.71 1.44
N LYS A 130 0.67 -24.83 0.30
CA LYS A 130 1.27 -24.71 -1.04
C LYS A 130 1.29 -23.26 -1.56
N VAL A 131 0.46 -22.38 -1.00
CA VAL A 131 0.35 -20.97 -1.44
C VAL A 131 1.15 -20.04 -0.52
N THR A 132 1.48 -20.47 0.70
CA THR A 132 2.29 -19.71 1.67
C THR A 132 3.76 -20.13 1.73
N SER A 133 4.21 -21.07 0.87
CA SER A 133 5.61 -21.51 0.78
C SER A 133 6.38 -20.78 -0.30
#